data_AF-A0A920NIL4-F1
#
_entry.id   AF-A0A920NIL4-F1
#
_cell.length_a   1.000
_cell.length_b   1.000
_cell.length_c   1.000
_cell.angle_alpha   90.00
_cell.angle_beta   90.00
_cell.angle_gamma   90.00
#
_symmetry.space_group_name_H-M   'P 1'
#
loop_
_entity.id
_entity.type
_entity.pdbx_description
1 polymer ?
#
loop_
_entity_poly.entity_id
_entity_poly.type
_entity_poly.pdbx_seq_one_letter_code
_entity_poly.pdbx_strand_id
1 'polypeptide(L)'
;MSGNPKVPEIEGIKSFDGVICHSSGFDSGKEFCGSKCVVVGSNNSAHDICMDLWEHGADVTMVQRSETLVVRSETFFSRSKYTQAVSDSG
;
A
#
# COMPACT_ATOMS: atom_id res chain seq x y z
N MET A 1 -8.18 -11.82 3.57
CA MET A 1 -9.61 -11.46 3.53
C MET A 1 -9.71 -9.96 3.33
N SER A 2 -10.21 -9.50 2.18
CA SER A 2 -10.59 -8.10 1.99
C SER A 2 -12.02 -7.91 2.52
N GLY A 3 -12.23 -6.87 3.32
CA GLY A 3 -13.57 -6.40 3.71
C GLY A 3 -14.06 -5.32 2.75
N ASN A 4 -15.30 -4.84 2.95
CA ASN A 4 -15.83 -3.70 2.19
C ASN A 4 -14.90 -2.48 2.30
N PRO A 5 -14.73 -1.70 1.22
CA PRO A 5 -13.97 -0.45 1.22
C PRO A 5 -14.33 0.45 2.40
N LYS A 6 -13.32 0.97 3.10
CA LYS A 6 -13.50 1.94 4.19
C LYS A 6 -12.83 3.24 3.79
N VAL A 7 -13.62 4.11 3.16
CA VAL A 7 -13.16 5.45 2.77
C VAL A 7 -13.35 6.40 3.95
N PRO A 8 -12.29 7.06 4.45
CA PRO A 8 -12.43 8.04 5.53
C PRO A 8 -13.14 9.30 5.01
N GLU A 9 -13.87 9.96 5.91
CA GLU A 9 -14.32 11.32 5.65
C GLU A 9 -13.13 12.27 5.82
N ILE A 10 -12.85 13.05 4.77
CA ILE A 10 -11.80 14.07 4.78
C ILE A 10 -12.47 15.40 4.48
N GLU A 11 -12.22 16.39 5.33
CA GLU A 11 -12.72 17.76 5.13
C GLU A 11 -12.21 18.32 3.80
N GLY A 12 -13.09 18.92 3.01
CA GLY A 12 -12.73 19.47 1.69
C GLY A 12 -12.53 18.44 0.58
N ILE A 13 -12.73 17.14 0.82
CA ILE A 13 -12.51 16.11 -0.21
C ILE A 13 -13.38 16.29 -1.46
N LYS A 14 -14.61 16.82 -1.30
CA LYS A 14 -15.55 17.04 -2.40
C LYS A 14 -15.14 18.17 -3.35
N SER A 15 -14.26 19.05 -2.91
CA SER A 15 -13.71 20.15 -3.72
C SER A 15 -12.35 19.83 -4.32
N PHE A 16 -11.85 18.60 -4.16
CA PHE A 16 -10.62 18.18 -4.81
C PHE A 16 -10.90 17.83 -6.27
N ASP A 17 -10.28 18.57 -7.18
CA ASP A 17 -10.47 18.41 -8.63
C ASP A 17 -9.68 17.24 -9.24
N GLY A 18 -8.85 16.55 -8.43
CA GLY A 18 -8.10 15.38 -8.85
C GLY A 18 -8.88 14.08 -8.69
N VAL A 19 -8.24 12.96 -9.05
CA VAL A 19 -8.83 11.63 -8.93
C VAL A 19 -8.77 11.15 -7.48
N ILE A 20 -9.90 10.67 -6.97
CA ILE A 20 -9.99 10.00 -5.67
C ILE A 20 -10.43 8.56 -5.88
N CYS A 21 -9.64 7.61 -5.40
CA CYS A 21 -10.02 6.19 -5.42
C CYS A 21 -9.63 5.50 -4.11
N HIS A 22 -10.41 4.49 -3.71
CA HIS A 22 -10.00 3.53 -2.69
C HIS A 22 -9.07 2.50 -3.32
N SER A 23 -8.16 1.88 -2.56
CA SER A 23 -7.20 0.89 -3.08
C SER A 23 -7.85 -0.27 -3.85
N SER A 24 -9.07 -0.67 -3.48
CA SER A 24 -9.85 -1.70 -4.19
C SER A 24 -10.31 -1.29 -5.60
N GLY A 25 -10.24 -0.02 -5.94
CA GLY A 25 -10.54 0.53 -7.26
C GLY A 25 -9.31 1.14 -7.95
N PHE A 26 -8.11 0.95 -7.39
CA PHE A 26 -6.88 1.31 -8.06
C PHE A 26 -6.51 0.20 -9.05
N ASP A 27 -6.20 0.57 -10.29
CA ASP A 27 -5.81 -0.38 -11.34
C ASP A 27 -4.31 -0.27 -11.66
N SER A 28 -3.84 0.92 -12.05
CA SER A 28 -2.43 1.14 -12.37
C SER A 28 -2.00 2.60 -12.17
N GLY A 29 -0.72 2.77 -11.81
CA GLY A 29 -0.03 4.05 -11.68
C GLY A 29 0.22 4.77 -13.01
N LYS A 30 0.05 4.07 -14.15
CA LYS A 30 0.28 4.61 -15.51
C LYS A 30 -0.47 5.91 -15.79
N GLU A 31 -1.70 6.01 -15.30
CA GLU A 31 -2.56 7.18 -15.52
C GLU A 31 -2.09 8.42 -14.75
N PHE A 32 -1.13 8.26 -13.84
CA PHE A 32 -0.66 9.30 -12.94
C PHE A 32 0.78 9.77 -13.23
N CYS A 33 1.36 9.38 -14.38
CA CYS A 33 2.69 9.82 -14.79
C CYS A 33 2.82 11.36 -14.75
N GLY A 34 3.85 11.86 -14.08
CA GLY A 34 4.10 13.30 -13.90
C GLY A 34 3.15 14.01 -12.93
N SER A 35 2.19 13.29 -12.33
CA SER A 35 1.27 13.85 -11.34
C SER A 35 1.86 13.80 -9.93
N LYS A 36 1.29 14.61 -9.03
CA LYS A 36 1.53 14.49 -7.59
C LYS A 36 0.44 13.64 -6.97
N CYS A 37 0.83 12.57 -6.29
CA CYS A 37 -0.09 11.59 -5.72
C CYS A 37 0.07 11.50 -4.20
N VAL A 38 -1.07 11.37 -3.51
CA VAL A 38 -1.09 11.11 -2.07
C VAL A 38 -1.77 9.78 -1.82
N VAL A 39 -1.06 8.86 -1.16
CA VAL A 39 -1.61 7.56 -0.73
C VAL A 39 -1.84 7.62 0.78
N VAL A 40 -3.09 7.47 1.20
CA VAL A 40 -3.48 7.49 2.61
C VAL A 40 -3.52 6.07 3.16
N GLY A 41 -2.62 5.75 4.10
CA GLY A 41 -2.42 4.41 4.64
C GLY A 41 -1.02 3.88 4.36
N SER A 42 -0.60 2.86 5.12
CA SER A 42 0.78 2.34 5.12
C SER A 42 0.85 0.83 5.25
N ASN A 43 -0.22 0.10 4.95
CA ASN A 43 -0.20 -1.37 4.95
C ASN A 43 0.09 -1.90 3.53
N ASN A 44 0.12 -3.22 3.33
CA ASN A 44 0.54 -3.88 2.09
C ASN A 44 0.08 -3.18 0.80
N SER A 45 -1.24 -2.98 0.61
CA SER A 45 -1.75 -2.34 -0.61
C SER A 45 -1.25 -0.92 -0.82
N ALA A 46 -1.02 -0.14 0.25
CA ALA A 46 -0.49 1.22 0.12
C ALA A 46 0.97 1.20 -0.35
N HIS A 47 1.78 0.23 0.12
CA HIS A 47 3.15 0.05 -0.35
C HIS A 47 3.19 -0.37 -1.82
N ASP A 48 2.35 -1.32 -2.23
CA ASP A 48 2.25 -1.78 -3.62
C ASP A 48 1.84 -0.63 -4.56
N ILE A 49 0.83 0.17 -4.16
CA ILE A 49 0.36 1.32 -4.95
C ILE A 49 1.42 2.42 -5.02
N CYS A 50 2.12 2.73 -3.91
CA CYS A 50 3.20 3.72 -3.95
C CYS A 50 4.33 3.31 -4.88
N MET A 51 4.70 2.03 -4.87
CA MET A 51 5.71 1.49 -5.79
C MET A 51 5.24 1.63 -7.24
N ASP A 52 4.03 1.21 -7.58
CA ASP A 52 3.50 1.28 -8.94
C ASP A 52 3.37 2.74 -9.45
N LEU A 53 2.94 3.66 -8.60
CA LEU A 53 2.92 5.10 -8.91
C LEU A 53 4.32 5.65 -9.18
N TRP A 54 5.29 5.33 -8.31
CA TRP A 54 6.67 5.79 -8.46
C TRP A 54 7.34 5.22 -9.71
N GLU A 55 7.16 3.93 -9.99
CA GLU A 55 7.67 3.25 -11.19
C GLU A 55 7.11 3.85 -12.48
N HIS A 56 5.87 4.36 -12.44
CA HIS A 56 5.24 5.06 -13.57
C HIS A 56 5.47 6.58 -13.59
N GLY A 57 6.36 7.09 -12.74
CA GLY A 57 6.82 8.48 -12.80
C GLY A 57 5.93 9.50 -12.09
N ALA A 58 5.08 9.08 -11.17
CA ALA A 58 4.37 10.00 -10.27
C ALA A 58 5.27 10.45 -9.09
N ASP A 59 5.07 11.68 -8.62
CA ASP A 59 5.64 12.17 -7.36
C ASP A 59 4.69 11.77 -6.22
N VAL A 60 4.96 10.63 -5.60
CA VAL A 60 4.07 10.00 -4.62
C VAL A 60 4.51 10.26 -3.17
N THR A 61 3.55 10.67 -2.34
CA THR A 61 3.70 10.81 -0.88
C THR A 61 2.76 9.85 -0.17
N MET A 62 3.31 9.03 0.74
CA MET A 62 2.53 8.16 1.62
C MET A 62 2.24 8.85 2.95
N VAL A 63 0.98 8.84 3.39
CA VAL A 63 0.55 9.35 4.69
C VAL A 63 0.32 8.19 5.65
N GLN A 64 1.25 8.00 6.58
CA GLN A 64 1.21 6.97 7.62
C GLN A 64 0.65 7.55 8.94
N ARG A 65 -0.50 7.03 9.40
CA ARG A 65 -1.06 7.40 10.71
C ARG A 65 -0.43 6.63 11.88
N SER A 66 -0.16 5.34 11.67
CA SER A 66 0.26 4.41 12.71
C SER A 66 1.47 3.62 12.24
N GLU A 67 2.29 3.15 13.17
CA GLU A 67 3.49 2.38 12.86
C GLU A 67 3.18 1.16 11.99
N THR A 68 4.05 0.90 11.02
CA THR A 68 4.02 -0.29 10.18
C THR A 68 5.38 -0.95 10.25
N LEU A 69 5.41 -2.23 10.61
CA LEU A 69 6.63 -3.02 10.57
C LEU A 69 6.90 -3.45 9.13
N VAL A 70 7.95 -2.90 8.54
CA VAL A 70 8.45 -3.30 7.23
C VAL A 70 9.58 -4.29 7.41
N VAL A 71 9.45 -5.49 6.84
CA VAL A 71 10.47 -6.54 6.87
C VAL A 71 10.77 -6.95 5.44
N ARG A 72 12.05 -7.16 5.14
CA ARG A 72 12.45 -7.79 3.87
C ARG A 72 11.87 -9.19 3.76
N SER A 73 11.32 -9.54 2.61
CA SER A 73 10.80 -10.88 2.31
C SER A 73 11.85 -11.96 2.61
N GLU A 74 13.12 -11.72 2.24
CA GLU A 74 14.22 -12.65 2.50
C GLU A 74 14.43 -12.89 4.00
N THR A 75 14.35 -11.82 4.82
CA THR A 75 14.45 -11.93 6.28
C THR A 75 13.27 -12.68 6.86
N PHE A 76 12.06 -12.45 6.36
CA PHE A 76 10.85 -13.14 6.82
C PHE A 76 10.91 -14.65 6.52
N PHE A 77 11.23 -15.02 5.28
CA PHE A 77 11.29 -16.43 4.86
C PHE A 77 12.52 -17.19 5.40
N SER A 78 13.67 -16.53 5.55
CA SER A 78 14.86 -17.17 6.13
C SER A 78 14.65 -17.60 7.59
N ARG A 79 13.84 -16.87 8.36
CA ARG A 79 13.46 -17.26 9.73
C ARG A 79 12.36 -18.32 9.78
N SER A 80 11.53 -18.44 8.74
CA SER A 80 10.49 -19.48 8.65
C SER A 80 11.05 -20.89 8.52
N LYS A 81 12.29 -21.06 8.02
CA LYS A 81 12.93 -22.38 7.92
C LYS A 81 13.12 -23.06 9.27
N TYR A 82 13.25 -22.29 10.35
CA TYR A 82 13.34 -22.85 11.70
C TYR A 82 11.98 -23.27 12.26
N THR A 83 10.91 -22.55 11.95
CA THR A 83 9.57 -22.87 12.43
C THR A 83 9.00 -24.09 11.70
N GLN A 84 9.27 -24.24 10.40
CA GLN A 84 8.85 -25.41 9.64
C GLN A 84 9.59 -26.69 10.05
N ALA A 85 10.87 -26.59 10.42
CA ALA A 85 11.62 -27.74 10.91
C ALA A 85 11.05 -28.32 12.22
N VAL A 86 10.34 -27.52 13.03
CA VAL A 86 9.68 -27.96 14.26
C VAL A 86 8.29 -28.57 13.97
N SER A 87 7.60 -28.10 12.93
CA SER A 87 6.31 -28.68 12.50
C SER A 87 6.46 -30.01 11.77
N ASP A 88 7.57 -30.21 11.04
CA ASP A 88 7.81 -31.42 10.24
C ASP A 88 8.47 -32.54 11.06
N SER A 89 8.82 -32.27 12.32
CA SER A 89 9.32 -33.24 13.30
C SER A 89 8.24 -33.82 14.22
N GLY A 90 6.96 -33.56 13.92
CA GLY A 90 5.79 -34.07 14.64
C GLY A 90 5.07 -35.18 13.89
#